data_AF-G5GR46-F1
#
_entry.id   AF-G5GR46-F1
#
_cell.length_a   1.000
_cell.length_b   1.000
_cell.length_c   1.000
_cell.angle_alpha   90.00
_cell.angle_beta   90.00
_cell.angle_gamma   90.00
#
_symmetry.space_group_name_H-M   'P 1'
#
loop_
_entity.id
_entity.type
_entity.pdbx_description
1 polymer ?
#
loop_
_entity_poly.entity_id
_entity_poly.type
_entity_poly.pdbx_seq_one_letter_code
_entity_poly.pdbx_strand_id
1 'polypeptide(L)'
;MVHNDERGTVSAIGLCVLTAILLLAFAAAQFMRGSAGIASEYEREMQLRLAAESGVETVAAALEANADAYGAPPAKGEHREVSVGTVPMAENITLRIFIENPPDTAPVGAINVVAAAVDVGKPRIPDGEDWVRAKIVRARMEKKGDRYVWRRWF
;
A
#
# COMPACT_ATOMS: atom_id res chain seq x y z
N MET A 1 -32.91 19.29 -60.62
CA MET A 1 -32.74 18.37 -59.47
C MET A 1 -31.36 18.58 -58.82
N VAL A 2 -31.06 19.78 -58.29
CA VAL A 2 -29.74 20.09 -57.69
C VAL A 2 -29.85 20.49 -56.20
N HIS A 3 -31.04 20.86 -55.74
CA HIS A 3 -31.24 21.49 -54.43
C HIS A 3 -31.44 20.50 -53.24
N ASN A 4 -31.64 19.21 -53.51
CA ASN A 4 -31.78 18.18 -52.46
C ASN A 4 -30.43 17.57 -52.03
N ASP A 5 -29.41 17.64 -52.89
CA ASP A 5 -28.11 17.01 -52.66
C ASP A 5 -27.30 17.79 -51.62
N GLU A 6 -27.35 19.13 -51.69
CA GLU A 6 -26.71 20.05 -50.74
C GLU A 6 -27.28 19.91 -49.31
N ARG A 7 -28.59 19.70 -49.18
CA ARG A 7 -29.24 19.48 -47.86
C ARG A 7 -28.86 18.13 -47.26
N GLY A 8 -28.73 17.10 -48.10
CA GLY A 8 -28.26 15.78 -47.69
C GLY A 8 -26.80 15.79 -47.21
N THR A 9 -25.92 16.50 -47.91
CA THR A 9 -24.51 16.64 -47.52
C THR A 9 -24.34 17.46 -46.24
N VAL A 10 -25.06 18.57 -46.07
CA VAL A 10 -25.04 19.35 -44.82
C VAL A 10 -25.54 18.52 -43.63
N SER A 11 -26.58 17.70 -43.83
CA SER A 11 -27.07 16.78 -42.80
C SER A 11 -26.07 15.66 -42.47
N ALA A 12 -25.35 15.14 -43.47
CA ALA A 12 -24.33 14.10 -43.26
C ALA A 12 -23.09 14.65 -42.53
N ILE A 13 -22.62 15.84 -42.90
CA ILE A 13 -21.50 16.52 -42.22
C ILE A 13 -21.89 16.85 -40.77
N GLY A 14 -23.10 17.38 -40.55
CA GLY A 14 -23.63 17.63 -39.21
C GLY A 14 -23.67 16.37 -38.35
N LEU A 15 -24.10 15.24 -38.91
CA LEU A 15 -24.12 13.96 -38.22
C LEU A 15 -22.70 13.45 -37.91
N CYS A 16 -21.76 13.59 -38.83
CA CYS A 16 -20.35 13.22 -38.61
C CYS A 16 -19.71 14.05 -37.49
N VAL A 17 -19.92 15.37 -37.49
CA VAL A 17 -19.43 16.27 -36.44
C VAL A 17 -20.07 15.93 -35.10
N LEU A 18 -21.39 15.71 -35.07
CA LEU A 18 -22.09 15.28 -33.85
C LEU A 18 -21.55 13.95 -33.32
N THR A 19 -21.33 12.98 -34.21
CA THR A 19 -20.77 11.67 -33.84
C THR A 19 -19.36 11.82 -33.26
N ALA A 20 -18.51 12.64 -33.88
CA ALA A 20 -17.15 12.90 -33.37
C ALA A 20 -17.19 13.54 -31.97
N ILE A 21 -18.07 14.52 -31.75
CA ILE A 21 -18.26 15.16 -30.45
C ILE A 21 -18.75 14.15 -29.40
N LEU A 22 -19.72 13.30 -29.74
CA LEU A 22 -20.22 12.26 -28.84
C LEU A 22 -19.12 11.27 -28.46
N LEU A 23 -18.34 10.79 -29.43
CA LEU A 23 -17.22 9.87 -29.18
C LEU A 23 -16.17 10.51 -28.26
N LEU A 24 -15.82 11.78 -28.46
CA LEU A 24 -14.90 12.51 -27.58
C LEU A 24 -15.46 12.65 -26.16
N ALA A 25 -16.74 12.98 -26.01
CA ALA A 25 -17.40 13.08 -24.71
C ALA A 25 -17.43 11.73 -23.97
N PHE A 26 -17.74 10.64 -24.68
CA PHE A 26 -17.69 9.29 -24.11
C PHE A 26 -16.27 8.87 -23.73
N ALA A 27 -15.28 9.16 -24.56
CA ALA A 27 -13.88 8.87 -24.27
C ALA A 27 -13.40 9.62 -23.01
N ALA A 28 -13.72 10.91 -22.90
CA ALA A 28 -13.41 11.71 -21.71
C ALA A 28 -14.10 11.15 -20.45
N ALA A 29 -15.38 10.78 -20.54
CA ALA A 29 -16.11 10.19 -19.43
C ALA A 29 -15.52 8.85 -18.97
N GLN A 30 -15.15 7.97 -19.90
CA GLN A 30 -14.49 6.70 -19.59
C GLN A 30 -13.10 6.91 -18.99
N PHE A 31 -12.33 7.85 -19.53
CA PHE A 31 -11.02 8.21 -19.01
C PHE A 31 -11.09 8.73 -17.58
N MET A 32 -12.03 9.62 -17.27
CA MET A 32 -12.23 10.14 -15.91
C MET A 32 -12.63 9.03 -14.93
N ARG A 33 -13.51 8.11 -15.32
CA ARG A 33 -13.90 6.97 -14.47
C ARG A 33 -12.73 6.00 -14.24
N GLY A 34 -11.95 5.70 -15.27
CA GLY A 34 -10.79 4.82 -15.15
C GLY A 34 -9.66 5.42 -14.32
N SER A 35 -9.35 6.71 -14.53
CA SER A 35 -8.29 7.41 -13.80
C SER A 35 -8.60 7.62 -12.32
N ALA A 36 -9.87 7.93 -11.97
CA ALA A 36 -10.29 8.04 -10.58
C ALA A 36 -10.10 6.72 -9.82
N GLY A 37 -10.43 5.57 -10.45
CA GLY A 37 -10.18 4.26 -9.88
C GLY A 37 -8.70 4.00 -9.64
N ILE A 38 -7.84 4.24 -10.64
CA ILE A 38 -6.38 4.02 -10.52
C ILE A 38 -5.79 4.91 -9.41
N ALA A 39 -6.20 6.18 -9.32
CA ALA A 39 -5.72 7.08 -8.30
C ALA A 39 -6.09 6.61 -6.88
N SER A 40 -7.33 6.21 -6.65
CA SER A 40 -7.77 5.68 -5.35
C SER A 40 -7.03 4.39 -4.96
N GLU A 41 -6.70 3.57 -5.95
CA GLU A 41 -6.01 2.31 -5.72
C GLU A 41 -4.54 2.51 -5.36
N TYR A 42 -3.87 3.43 -6.06
CA TYR A 42 -2.52 3.85 -5.74
C TYR A 42 -2.45 4.51 -4.36
N GLU A 43 -3.40 5.40 -4.06
CA GLU A 43 -3.50 6.03 -2.74
C GLU A 43 -3.65 4.99 -1.64
N ARG A 44 -4.52 3.99 -1.82
CA ARG A 44 -4.71 2.92 -0.85
C ARG A 44 -3.47 2.05 -0.68
N GLU A 45 -2.75 1.73 -1.76
CA GLU A 45 -1.48 1.02 -1.65
C GLU A 45 -0.43 1.84 -0.87
N MET A 46 -0.36 3.15 -1.13
CA MET A 46 0.54 4.06 -0.43
C MET A 46 0.20 4.12 1.07
N GLN A 47 -1.08 4.22 1.43
CA GLN A 47 -1.53 4.22 2.82
C GLN A 47 -1.10 2.95 3.58
N LEU A 48 -1.24 1.77 2.96
CA LEU A 48 -0.78 0.51 3.57
C LEU A 48 0.73 0.48 3.76
N ARG A 49 1.48 0.98 2.77
CA ARG A 49 2.93 1.05 2.85
C ARG A 49 3.39 2.00 3.96
N LEU A 50 2.83 3.20 4.02
CA LEU A 50 3.14 4.18 5.06
C LEU A 50 2.80 3.66 6.45
N ALA A 51 1.65 2.98 6.61
CA ALA A 51 1.28 2.37 7.90
C ALA A 51 2.30 1.30 8.34
N ALA A 52 2.73 0.42 7.42
CA ALA A 52 3.73 -0.59 7.72
C ALA A 52 5.12 0.01 8.01
N GLU A 53 5.59 0.94 7.18
CA GLU A 53 6.88 1.65 7.40
C GLU A 53 6.88 2.39 8.73
N SER A 54 5.81 3.15 9.04
CA SER A 54 5.67 3.87 10.30
C SER A 54 5.65 2.94 11.52
N GLY A 55 5.02 1.75 11.40
CA GLY A 55 5.04 0.73 12.45
C GLY A 55 6.45 0.24 12.74
N VAL A 56 7.22 -0.08 11.70
CA VAL A 56 8.62 -0.49 11.83
C VAL A 56 9.46 0.61 12.44
N GLU A 57 9.34 1.85 11.96
CA GLU A 57 10.09 3.01 12.47
C GLU A 57 9.78 3.30 13.94
N THR A 58 8.52 3.15 14.35
CA THR A 58 8.10 3.33 15.75
C THR A 58 8.78 2.31 16.67
N VAL A 59 8.79 1.03 16.28
CA VAL A 59 9.48 -0.02 17.05
C VAL A 59 10.99 0.18 17.04
N ALA A 60 11.55 0.56 15.89
CA ALA A 60 12.97 0.82 15.76
C ALA A 60 13.41 1.98 16.66
N ALA A 61 12.68 3.09 16.69
CA ALA A 61 12.99 4.22 17.55
C ALA A 61 12.99 3.83 19.04
N ALA A 62 12.06 2.99 19.49
CA ALA A 62 12.05 2.48 20.85
C ALA A 62 13.28 1.59 21.15
N LEU A 63 13.67 0.72 20.22
CA LEU A 63 14.85 -0.15 20.34
C LEU A 63 16.19 0.59 20.24
N GLU A 64 16.22 1.71 19.52
CA GLU A 64 17.38 2.63 19.45
C GLU A 64 17.55 3.43 20.74
N ALA A 65 16.44 3.77 21.41
CA ALA A 65 16.45 4.42 22.72
C ALA A 65 16.84 3.44 23.84
N ASN A 66 16.33 2.21 23.79
CA ASN A 66 16.60 1.16 24.76
C ASN A 66 16.51 -0.22 24.11
N ALA A 67 17.62 -0.98 24.09
CA ALA A 67 17.63 -2.33 23.51
C ALA A 67 16.64 -3.29 24.17
N ASP A 68 16.28 -3.06 25.43
CA ASP A 68 15.39 -3.92 26.19
C ASP A 68 13.94 -3.41 26.20
N ALA A 69 13.59 -2.43 25.34
CA ALA A 69 12.24 -1.85 25.24
C ALA A 69 11.13 -2.89 25.05
N TYR A 70 11.43 -4.00 24.39
CA TYR A 70 10.51 -5.13 24.15
C TYR A 70 11.00 -6.44 24.78
N GLY A 71 11.92 -6.35 25.75
CA GLY A 71 12.58 -7.48 26.40
C GLY A 71 13.57 -8.21 25.49
N ALA A 72 13.99 -9.40 25.92
CA ALA A 72 14.93 -10.20 25.15
C ALA A 72 14.32 -10.61 23.79
N PRO A 73 15.14 -10.62 22.71
CA PRO A 73 14.72 -11.12 21.40
C PRO A 73 14.13 -12.54 21.49
N PRO A 74 13.20 -12.90 20.60
CA PRO A 74 12.67 -14.27 20.53
C PRO A 74 13.78 -15.28 20.20
N ALA A 75 13.50 -16.58 20.35
CA ALA A 75 14.45 -17.61 19.98
C ALA A 75 14.74 -17.55 18.47
N LYS A 76 15.88 -18.11 18.06
CA LYS A 76 16.28 -18.08 16.64
C LYS A 76 15.21 -18.72 15.75
N GLY A 77 14.84 -18.03 14.68
CA GLY A 77 13.78 -18.46 13.76
C GLY A 77 12.37 -18.18 14.25
N GLU A 78 12.19 -17.68 15.48
CA GLU A 78 10.89 -17.31 16.02
C GLU A 78 10.61 -15.81 15.85
N HIS A 79 9.33 -15.48 15.93
CA HIS A 79 8.83 -14.12 15.96
C HIS A 79 8.00 -13.87 17.22
N ARG A 80 7.93 -12.61 17.64
CA ARG A 80 7.03 -12.14 18.70
C ARG A 80 6.29 -10.92 18.21
N GLU A 81 4.97 -10.91 18.33
CA GLU A 81 4.17 -9.73 18.08
C GLU A 81 4.44 -8.69 19.17
N VAL A 82 4.61 -7.44 18.77
CA VAL A 82 4.83 -6.31 19.67
C VAL A 82 3.72 -5.30 19.51
N SER A 83 3.20 -4.83 20.64
CA SER A 83 2.27 -3.72 20.67
C SER A 83 3.06 -2.42 20.76
N VAL A 84 2.77 -1.50 19.85
CA VAL A 84 3.17 -0.10 19.95
C VAL A 84 1.97 0.71 20.42
N GLY A 85 2.21 1.95 20.84
CA GLY A 85 1.13 2.90 21.06
C GLY A 85 0.38 3.22 19.77
N THR A 86 -0.11 4.45 19.62
CA THR A 86 -0.86 4.82 18.43
C THR A 86 0.08 5.13 17.26
N VAL A 87 -0.01 4.33 16.19
CA VAL A 87 0.52 4.67 14.86
C VAL A 87 -0.62 5.28 14.04
N PRO A 88 -0.54 6.55 13.60
CA PRO A 88 -1.55 7.13 12.74
C PRO A 88 -1.67 6.36 11.42
N MET A 89 -2.88 5.95 11.06
CA MET A 89 -3.17 5.21 9.84
C MET A 89 -4.57 5.52 9.33
N ALA A 90 -4.80 5.29 8.04
CA ALA A 90 -6.12 5.44 7.45
C ALA A 90 -7.11 4.40 8.01
N GLU A 91 -8.41 4.69 7.89
CA GLU A 91 -9.46 3.80 8.35
C GLU A 91 -9.40 2.42 7.67
N ASN A 92 -9.87 1.41 8.40
CA ASN A 92 -9.91 0.01 7.97
C ASN A 92 -8.53 -0.57 7.62
N ILE A 93 -7.47 -0.05 8.25
CA ILE A 93 -6.13 -0.66 8.23
C ILE A 93 -5.86 -1.24 9.62
N THR A 94 -5.54 -2.53 9.65
CA THR A 94 -5.03 -3.20 10.86
C THR A 94 -3.52 -3.35 10.74
N LEU A 95 -2.78 -2.84 11.72
CA LEU A 95 -1.33 -2.92 11.78
C LEU A 95 -0.89 -3.97 12.80
N ARG A 96 -0.05 -4.91 12.37
CA ARG A 96 0.61 -5.90 13.24
C ARG A 96 2.11 -5.80 13.09
N ILE A 97 2.84 -5.79 14.20
CA ILE A 97 4.29 -5.60 14.18
C ILE A 97 4.94 -6.73 14.93
N PHE A 98 6.06 -7.22 14.42
CA PHE A 98 6.78 -8.37 14.93
C PHE A 98 8.26 -8.05 15.06
N ILE A 99 8.85 -8.55 16.13
CA ILE A 99 10.31 -8.69 16.24
C ILE A 99 10.64 -10.14 15.93
N GLU A 100 11.56 -10.35 15.01
CA GLU A 100 12.03 -11.68 14.60
C GLU A 100 13.52 -11.81 14.90
N ASN A 101 13.94 -12.98 15.34
CA ASN A 101 15.34 -13.33 15.44
C ASN A 101 15.72 -14.13 14.19
N PRO A 102 16.48 -13.55 13.23
CA PRO A 102 16.79 -14.21 11.98
C PRO A 102 17.58 -15.51 12.19
N PRO A 103 17.51 -16.45 11.22
CA PRO A 103 18.28 -17.69 11.27
C PRO A 103 19.80 -17.45 11.25
N ASP A 104 20.58 -18.49 11.53
CA ASP A 104 22.04 -18.47 11.76
C ASP A 104 22.93 -17.80 10.69
N THR A 105 22.36 -17.45 9.53
CA THR A 105 23.04 -16.72 8.46
C THR A 105 23.17 -15.22 8.73
N ALA A 106 22.47 -14.68 9.74
CA ALA A 106 22.53 -13.27 10.10
C ALA A 106 23.63 -12.95 11.13
N PRO A 107 24.14 -11.70 11.16
CA PRO A 107 25.10 -11.26 12.18
C PRO A 107 24.59 -11.50 13.61
N VAL A 108 25.49 -11.87 14.52
CA VAL A 108 25.17 -12.06 15.94
C VAL A 108 24.55 -10.77 16.51
N GLY A 109 23.41 -10.90 17.18
CA GLY A 109 22.68 -9.76 17.74
C GLY A 109 21.85 -8.97 16.72
N ALA A 110 21.69 -9.47 15.49
CA ALA A 110 20.73 -8.91 14.54
C ALA A 110 19.30 -9.34 14.90
N ILE A 111 18.36 -8.44 14.70
CA ILE A 111 16.92 -8.71 14.73
C ILE A 111 16.30 -8.13 13.46
N ASN A 112 15.16 -8.70 13.04
CA ASN A 112 14.31 -8.05 12.06
C ASN A 112 13.09 -7.45 12.77
N VAL A 113 12.70 -6.25 12.34
CA VAL A 113 11.41 -5.65 12.70
C VAL A 113 10.53 -5.74 11.46
N VAL A 114 9.37 -6.34 11.60
CA VAL A 114 8.45 -6.63 10.50
C VAL A 114 7.09 -6.05 10.83
N ALA A 115 6.54 -5.23 9.95
CA ALA A 115 5.17 -4.74 10.08
C ALA A 115 4.32 -5.24 8.91
N ALA A 116 3.11 -5.67 9.22
CA ALA A 116 2.07 -6.03 8.28
C ALA A 116 0.88 -5.07 8.46
N ALA A 117 0.62 -4.24 7.45
CA ALA A 117 -0.58 -3.44 7.35
C ALA A 117 -1.60 -4.18 6.47
N VAL A 118 -2.77 -4.47 7.01
CA VAL A 118 -3.83 -5.25 6.35
C VAL A 118 -5.06 -4.38 6.16
N ASP A 119 -5.55 -4.31 4.93
CA ASP A 119 -6.82 -3.69 4.60
C ASP A 119 -7.97 -4.62 5.00
N VAL A 120 -8.70 -4.24 6.05
CA VAL A 120 -9.86 -4.99 6.58
C VAL A 120 -11.19 -4.42 6.08
N GLY A 121 -11.14 -3.56 5.06
CA GLY A 121 -12.34 -3.11 4.35
C GLY A 121 -12.99 -4.21 3.53
N LYS A 122 -13.89 -3.83 2.62
CA LYS A 122 -14.56 -4.80 1.73
C LYS A 122 -13.54 -5.50 0.82
N PRO A 123 -13.70 -6.81 0.54
CA PRO A 123 -12.87 -7.52 -0.42
C PRO A 123 -12.84 -6.79 -1.76
N ARG A 124 -11.64 -6.58 -2.30
CA ARG A 124 -11.47 -5.94 -3.61
C ARG A 124 -11.92 -6.85 -4.75
N ILE A 125 -11.69 -8.15 -4.62
CA ILE A 125 -11.97 -9.14 -5.66
C ILE A 125 -13.35 -9.74 -5.38
N PRO A 126 -14.34 -9.55 -6.27
CA PRO A 126 -15.68 -10.09 -6.08
C PRO A 126 -15.79 -11.50 -6.67
N ASP A 127 -14.88 -12.40 -6.29
CA ASP A 127 -14.88 -13.81 -6.71
C ASP A 127 -15.58 -14.74 -5.69
N GLY A 128 -16.10 -14.17 -4.60
CA GLY A 128 -16.76 -14.90 -3.52
C GLY A 128 -15.79 -15.38 -2.43
N GLU A 129 -14.50 -15.10 -2.58
CA GLU A 129 -13.45 -15.41 -1.60
C GLU A 129 -13.08 -14.16 -0.78
N ASP A 130 -12.61 -14.35 0.45
CA ASP A 130 -12.29 -13.28 1.39
C ASP A 130 -10.84 -12.77 1.24
N TRP A 131 -10.46 -12.42 0.00
CA TRP A 131 -9.12 -11.88 -0.26
C TRP A 131 -8.94 -10.49 0.34
N VAL A 132 -7.97 -10.38 1.25
CA VAL A 132 -7.55 -9.11 1.85
C VAL A 132 -6.27 -8.58 1.21
N ARG A 133 -6.17 -7.26 1.07
CA ARG A 133 -4.93 -6.61 0.65
C ARG A 133 -4.04 -6.41 1.88
N ALA A 134 -2.76 -6.73 1.76
CA ALA A 134 -1.79 -6.45 2.81
C ALA A 134 -0.48 -5.91 2.22
N LYS A 135 0.23 -5.11 3.02
CA LYS A 135 1.61 -4.70 2.78
C LYS A 135 2.47 -5.14 3.95
N ILE A 136 3.55 -5.85 3.65
CA ILE A 136 4.54 -6.28 4.63
C ILE A 136 5.81 -5.50 4.36
N VAL A 137 6.39 -4.92 5.42
CA VAL A 137 7.66 -4.19 5.38
C VAL A 137 8.59 -4.80 6.41
N ARG A 138 9.85 -5.00 6.04
CA ARG A 138 10.88 -5.54 6.94
C ARG A 138 12.07 -4.60 7.03
N ALA A 139 12.62 -4.51 8.23
CA ALA A 139 13.87 -3.83 8.49
C ALA A 139 14.80 -4.70 9.33
N ARG A 140 16.09 -4.48 9.17
CA ARG A 140 17.13 -5.11 9.99
C ARG A 140 17.72 -4.11 10.95
N MET A 141 17.86 -4.53 12.19
CA MET A 141 18.59 -3.81 13.23
C MET A 141 19.65 -4.71 13.86
N GLU A 142 20.69 -4.11 14.43
CA GLU A 142 21.79 -4.84 15.06
C GLU A 142 22.09 -4.25 16.45
N LYS A 143 22.25 -5.12 17.45
CA LYS A 143 22.57 -4.69 18.82
C LYS A 143 23.97 -4.09 18.90
N LYS A 144 24.08 -2.91 19.50
CA LYS A 144 25.32 -2.17 19.77
C LYS A 144 25.27 -1.63 21.21
N GLY A 145 25.81 -2.40 22.15
CA GLY A 145 25.71 -2.09 23.57
C GLY A 145 24.25 -2.12 24.02
N ASP A 146 23.79 -1.01 24.60
CA ASP A 146 22.46 -0.88 25.22
C ASP A 146 21.37 -0.39 24.25
N ARG A 147 21.65 -0.39 22.94
CA ARG A 147 20.69 -0.03 21.89
C ARG A 147 20.81 -0.91 20.66
N TYR A 148 19.76 -0.94 19.85
CA TYR A 148 19.85 -1.40 18.47
C TYR A 148 20.21 -0.24 17.55
N VAL A 149 20.75 -0.55 16.38
CA VAL A 149 21.05 0.42 15.32
C VAL A 149 20.43 -0.06 14.03
N TRP A 150 19.70 0.83 13.36
CA TRP A 150 19.16 0.58 12.03
C TRP A 150 20.25 0.19 11.02
N ARG A 151 19.97 -0.84 10.21
CA ARG A 151 20.88 -1.26 9.12
C ARG A 151 20.29 -0.99 7.75
N ARG A 152 19.11 -1.54 7.46
CA ARG A 152 18.48 -1.44 6.13
C ARG A 152 17.02 -1.90 6.15
N TRP A 153 16.28 -1.46 5.14
CA TRP A 153 15.06 -2.12 4.65
C TRP A 153 15.41 -3.33 3.77
N PHE A 154 14.52 -4.32 3.67
CA PHE A 154 14.62 -5.42 2.69
C PHE A 154 13.29 -6.17 2.50
#